data_AF-A0A9N9SJH0-F1
#
_entry.id   AF-A0A9N9SJH0-F1
#
_cell.length_a   1.000
_cell.length_b   1.000
_cell.length_c   1.000
_cell.angle_alpha   90.00
_cell.angle_beta   90.00
_cell.angle_gamma   90.00
#
_symmetry.space_group_name_H-M   'P 1'
#
loop_
_entity.id
_entity.type
_entity.pdbx_description
1 polymer ?
#
loop_
_entity_poly.entity_id
_entity_poly.type
_entity_poly.pdbx_seq_one_letter_code
_entity_poly.pdbx_strand_id
1 'polypeptide(L)'
;MQVNHDENETEHMDNQPNQDDENNTIHSNYFEQDSSVGNEGEERISFTLLNSILKCSSLPGLYPIDESSSTLTFGFWYTLQDDIISLDSSECTQLMLTIKPYYRDLVCIMLTKSMFPSVDDNSWSLDDKEVFRCYRQDIADTFMYCYAVLNLEMLDILNTKLNESLEEAVTSERNGPIQWNRVETVLHAFGAVAESIEYENLYLPKLMNTIKDIPFNNVHVRVMATALETVGAYSEWLMDHPYLLENVFPLILSGLANPEVSTSATMALKDITHNCQKYLTPFADHILITSQSSSTTSSLETKLKILAALFSSLHVEDQEKVDQPILVVMQNVMPLFRSIGEKYCRNQEVIEELSVVIKYGVTTLKDDCKPLISNVLQLLVTIYRECPQANILIVAKTDPKGPIDAQYE
;
A
#
# COMPACT_ATOMS: atom_id res chain seq x y z
N MET A 1 -59.71 31.38 38.58
CA MET A 1 -58.55 30.50 38.84
C MET A 1 -57.55 30.78 37.73
N GLN A 2 -56.54 31.60 38.03
CA GLN A 2 -55.10 31.26 38.03
C GLN A 2 -54.48 31.28 36.61
N VAL A 3 -53.73 32.33 36.22
CA VAL A 3 -52.26 32.58 36.44
C VAL A 3 -51.43 31.70 35.48
N ASN A 4 -50.95 32.21 34.34
CA ASN A 4 -49.67 32.91 34.02
C ASN A 4 -48.53 31.98 33.56
N HIS A 5 -47.97 32.34 32.39
CA HIS A 5 -46.56 32.42 31.97
C HIS A 5 -45.56 31.25 32.02
N ASP A 6 -44.52 31.45 31.19
CA ASP A 6 -43.20 30.81 31.04
C ASP A 6 -43.13 29.60 30.10
N GLU A 7 -42.46 29.68 28.95
CA GLU A 7 -41.02 29.89 28.65
C GLU A 7 -40.17 28.62 28.80
N ASN A 8 -39.40 28.34 27.75
CA ASN A 8 -38.17 27.56 27.64
C ASN A 8 -38.09 26.19 28.33
N GLU A 9 -37.81 25.16 27.53
CA GLU A 9 -36.72 24.24 27.85
C GLU A 9 -36.25 23.53 26.57
N THR A 10 -35.14 24.03 26.03
CA THR A 10 -34.17 23.27 25.24
C THR A 10 -33.68 22.09 26.08
N GLU A 11 -34.05 20.87 25.71
CA GLU A 11 -33.42 19.67 26.25
C GLU A 11 -31.97 19.62 25.77
N HIS A 12 -31.08 20.07 26.65
CA HIS A 12 -29.68 19.64 26.69
C HIS A 12 -29.67 18.11 26.87
N MET A 13 -29.41 17.37 25.79
CA MET A 13 -28.78 16.06 25.95
C MET A 13 -27.34 16.33 26.37
N ASP A 14 -27.07 16.13 27.66
CA ASP A 14 -25.73 15.95 28.19
C ASP A 14 -24.99 14.91 27.34
N ASN A 15 -24.01 15.36 26.56
CA ASN A 15 -22.93 14.50 26.10
C ASN A 15 -22.15 14.09 27.35
N GLN A 16 -22.52 12.97 27.97
CA GLN A 16 -21.58 12.25 28.81
C GLN A 16 -20.39 11.87 27.93
N PRO A 17 -19.14 12.15 28.34
CA PRO A 17 -17.98 11.62 27.64
C PRO A 17 -18.09 10.10 27.62
N ASN A 18 -17.79 9.48 26.48
CA ASN A 18 -17.66 8.03 26.41
C ASN A 18 -16.67 7.58 27.50
N GLN A 19 -17.03 6.58 28.29
CA GLN A 19 -16.12 5.98 29.27
C GLN A 19 -14.84 5.39 28.64
N ASP A 20 -14.82 5.24 27.32
CA ASP A 20 -13.63 4.86 26.55
C ASP A 20 -12.67 6.04 26.34
N ASP A 21 -13.17 7.29 26.29
CA ASP A 21 -12.31 8.49 26.16
C ASP A 21 -11.63 8.83 27.50
N GLU A 22 -12.26 8.54 28.65
CA GLU A 22 -11.65 8.75 29.98
C GLU A 22 -10.48 7.80 30.27
N ASN A 23 -10.47 6.60 29.67
CA ASN A 23 -9.34 5.67 29.79
C ASN A 23 -8.18 6.00 28.82
N ASN A 24 -8.47 6.67 27.70
CA ASN A 24 -7.48 6.99 26.68
C ASN A 24 -6.55 8.15 27.10
N THR A 25 -7.03 9.09 27.91
CA THR A 25 -6.21 10.22 28.38
C THR A 25 -5.23 9.85 29.50
N ILE A 26 -5.16 8.59 29.92
CA ILE A 26 -4.41 8.18 31.11
C ILE A 26 -2.90 8.12 30.83
N HIS A 27 -2.48 7.70 29.63
CA HIS A 27 -1.07 7.43 29.34
C HIS A 27 -0.21 8.70 29.25
N SER A 28 -0.65 9.76 28.55
CA SER A 28 0.03 11.06 28.54
C SER A 28 0.08 11.72 29.93
N ASN A 29 -1.04 11.71 30.65
CA ASN A 29 -1.16 12.35 31.96
C ASN A 29 -0.20 11.74 33.03
N TYR A 30 0.15 10.46 32.92
CA TYR A 30 1.19 9.86 33.80
C TYR A 30 2.59 10.41 33.51
N PHE A 31 2.93 10.68 32.25
CA PHE A 31 4.22 11.30 31.90
C PHE A 31 4.26 12.80 32.23
N GLU A 32 3.12 13.49 32.19
CA GLU A 32 3.01 14.93 32.49
C GLU A 32 3.24 15.25 33.99
N GLN A 33 2.66 14.45 34.90
CA GLN A 33 2.89 14.67 36.35
C GLN A 33 4.33 14.34 36.78
N ASP A 34 5.02 13.45 36.06
CA ASP A 34 6.37 12.95 36.38
C ASP A 34 7.50 13.97 36.13
N SER A 35 7.31 14.92 35.21
CA SER A 35 8.38 15.84 34.80
C SER A 35 8.53 17.08 35.70
N SER A 36 7.52 17.39 36.52
CA SER A 36 7.48 18.64 37.32
C SER A 36 7.81 18.47 38.81
N VAL A 37 7.92 17.24 39.33
CA VAL A 37 8.38 16.95 40.70
C VAL A 37 9.22 15.69 40.67
N GLY A 38 10.52 15.81 40.94
CA GLY A 38 11.47 14.68 40.90
C GLY A 38 11.03 13.49 41.76
N ASN A 39 10.37 12.53 41.13
CA ASN A 39 9.90 11.30 41.74
C ASN A 39 10.47 10.11 40.95
N GLU A 40 11.77 9.86 41.08
CA GLU A 40 12.52 8.78 40.42
C GLU A 40 11.83 7.39 40.49
N GLY A 41 10.92 7.20 41.46
CA GLY A 41 10.11 6.00 41.61
C GLY A 41 9.01 5.84 40.56
N GLU A 42 8.35 6.91 40.13
CA GLU A 42 7.22 6.88 39.18
C GLU A 42 7.73 6.74 37.74
N GLU A 43 8.77 7.51 37.37
CA GLU A 43 9.49 7.35 36.10
C GLU A 43 10.00 5.90 35.91
N ARG A 44 10.53 5.29 36.98
CA ARG A 44 10.96 3.89 36.98
C ARG A 44 9.81 2.90 36.74
N ILE A 45 8.62 3.18 37.25
CA ILE A 45 7.43 2.35 37.02
C ILE A 45 7.01 2.45 35.55
N SER A 46 6.97 3.66 34.99
CA SER A 46 6.64 3.92 33.58
C SER A 46 7.58 3.15 32.64
N PHE A 47 8.90 3.22 32.86
CA PHE A 47 9.87 2.43 32.09
C PHE A 47 9.72 0.92 32.30
N THR A 48 9.35 0.48 33.51
CA THR A 48 9.11 -0.95 33.77
C THR A 48 7.88 -1.45 33.01
N LEU A 49 6.83 -0.64 32.92
CA LEU A 49 5.63 -0.94 32.15
C LEU A 49 5.96 -1.03 30.65
N LEU A 50 6.64 -0.04 30.09
CA LEU A 50 7.09 -0.05 28.68
C LEU A 50 7.90 -1.29 28.34
N ASN A 51 8.88 -1.63 29.19
CA ASN A 51 9.69 -2.85 29.03
C ASN A 51 8.85 -4.13 29.14
N SER A 52 7.80 -4.13 29.95
CA SER A 52 6.91 -5.30 30.10
C SER A 52 6.02 -5.49 28.87
N ILE A 53 5.51 -4.40 28.31
CA ILE A 53 4.72 -4.42 27.08
C ILE A 53 5.60 -4.85 25.90
N LEU A 54 6.81 -4.30 25.79
CA LEU A 54 7.77 -4.69 24.76
C LEU A 54 8.10 -6.19 24.81
N LYS A 55 8.27 -6.76 26.00
CA LYS A 55 8.44 -8.21 26.19
C LYS A 55 7.22 -9.02 25.77
N CYS A 56 6.02 -8.48 25.97
CA CYS A 56 4.78 -9.10 25.50
C CYS A 56 4.70 -9.07 23.96
N SER A 57 5.07 -7.96 23.33
CA SER A 57 5.20 -7.86 21.87
C SER A 57 6.22 -8.86 21.32
N SER A 58 7.30 -9.12 22.06
CA SER A 58 8.38 -10.04 21.68
C SER A 58 8.18 -11.48 22.19
N LEU A 59 6.94 -11.91 22.49
CA LEU A 59 6.71 -13.28 22.95
C LEU A 59 7.26 -14.30 21.93
N PRO A 60 8.02 -15.31 22.41
CA PRO A 60 8.65 -16.29 21.54
C PRO A 60 7.59 -17.15 20.86
N GLY A 61 7.89 -17.58 19.64
CA GLY A 61 6.98 -18.39 18.84
C GLY A 61 6.24 -17.58 17.79
N LEU A 62 5.58 -18.30 16.90
CA LEU A 62 4.86 -17.78 15.75
C LEU A 62 3.38 -17.61 16.08
N TYR A 63 2.85 -16.40 15.87
CA TYR A 63 1.42 -16.16 15.93
C TYR A 63 0.73 -16.79 14.70
N PRO A 64 -0.48 -17.36 14.80
CA PRO A 64 -1.26 -17.65 16.02
C PRO A 64 -0.95 -19.02 16.66
N ILE A 65 0.05 -19.74 16.14
CA ILE A 65 0.27 -21.16 16.42
C ILE A 65 0.88 -21.41 17.81
N ASP A 66 1.96 -20.71 18.11
CA ASP A 66 2.73 -20.91 19.35
C ASP A 66 2.29 -19.93 20.45
N GLU A 67 1.78 -18.77 20.06
CA GLU A 67 1.35 -17.72 20.97
C GLU A 67 0.22 -16.86 20.35
N SER A 68 -0.60 -16.24 21.20
CA SER A 68 -1.77 -15.46 20.80
C SER A 68 -1.89 -14.09 21.49
N SER A 69 -0.84 -13.66 22.19
CA SER A 69 -0.89 -12.51 23.10
C SER A 69 -0.18 -11.28 22.58
N SER A 70 0.74 -11.42 21.61
CA SER A 70 1.46 -10.28 21.02
C SER A 70 0.52 -9.23 20.40
N THR A 71 -0.63 -9.65 19.86
CA THR A 71 -1.68 -8.78 19.31
C THR A 71 -2.26 -7.80 20.32
N LEU A 72 -2.26 -8.15 21.61
CA LEU A 72 -2.80 -7.31 22.67
C LEU A 72 -2.00 -6.02 22.88
N THR A 73 -0.81 -5.93 22.27
CA THR A 73 0.10 -4.79 22.43
C THR A 73 -0.07 -3.71 21.36
N PHE A 74 -0.74 -3.99 20.23
CA PHE A 74 -0.83 -3.05 19.11
C PHE A 74 -1.54 -1.75 19.49
N GLY A 75 -2.69 -1.85 20.18
CA GLY A 75 -3.44 -0.68 20.63
C GLY A 75 -2.61 0.24 21.52
N PHE A 76 -1.78 -0.33 22.40
CA PHE A 76 -0.88 0.46 23.25
C PHE A 76 0.16 1.25 22.43
N TRP A 77 0.82 0.62 21.45
CA TRP A 77 1.85 1.28 20.64
C TRP A 77 1.28 2.38 19.73
N TYR A 78 0.05 2.19 19.25
CA TYR A 78 -0.70 3.23 18.56
C TYR A 78 -0.97 4.42 19.50
N THR A 79 -1.68 4.19 20.61
CA THR A 79 -2.08 5.26 21.54
C THR A 79 -0.88 6.03 22.08
N LEU A 80 0.20 5.32 22.45
CA LEU A 80 1.41 5.97 22.93
C LEU A 80 2.02 6.94 21.91
N GLN A 81 2.07 6.56 20.64
CA GLN A 81 2.59 7.43 19.59
C GLN A 81 1.64 8.61 19.34
N ASP A 82 0.33 8.36 19.30
CA ASP A 82 -0.67 9.39 19.03
C ASP A 82 -0.68 10.47 20.11
N ASP A 83 -0.70 10.04 21.38
CA ASP A 83 -0.60 10.91 22.54
C ASP A 83 0.65 11.79 22.48
N ILE A 84 1.83 11.20 22.24
CA ILE A 84 3.11 11.93 22.20
C ILE A 84 3.12 12.98 21.08
N ILE A 85 2.58 12.66 19.90
CA ILE A 85 2.54 13.60 18.77
C ILE A 85 1.53 14.73 19.00
N SER A 86 0.48 14.47 19.80
CA SER A 86 -0.53 15.48 20.15
C SER A 86 -0.05 16.53 21.16
N LEU A 87 1.07 16.30 21.84
CA LEU A 87 1.63 17.20 22.85
C LEU A 87 2.21 18.50 22.29
N ASP A 88 2.30 19.51 23.14
CA ASP A 88 2.99 20.77 22.83
C ASP A 88 4.48 20.54 22.49
N SER A 89 5.01 21.34 21.55
CA SER A 89 6.29 21.06 20.86
C SER A 89 7.51 20.81 21.77
N SER A 90 7.60 21.49 22.93
CA SER A 90 8.73 21.34 23.84
C SER A 90 8.69 20.03 24.62
N GLU A 91 7.50 19.61 25.06
CA GLU A 91 7.30 18.39 25.85
C GLU A 91 7.36 17.16 24.95
N CYS A 92 6.74 17.27 23.77
CA CYS A 92 6.83 16.27 22.70
C CYS A 92 8.29 15.93 22.39
N THR A 93 9.17 16.93 22.21
CA THR A 93 10.58 16.69 21.86
C THR A 93 11.32 15.86 22.92
N GLN A 94 11.13 16.17 24.21
CA GLN A 94 11.83 15.47 25.28
C GLN A 94 11.32 14.03 25.44
N LEU A 95 9.99 13.84 25.42
CA LEU A 95 9.38 12.52 25.54
C LEU A 95 9.69 11.64 24.32
N MET A 96 9.73 12.23 23.12
CA MET A 96 10.13 11.56 21.89
C MET A 96 11.54 10.98 22.00
N LEU A 97 12.51 11.75 22.51
CA LEU A 97 13.89 11.26 22.72
C LEU A 97 13.94 10.06 23.67
N THR A 98 13.10 10.08 24.71
CA THR A 98 12.98 8.99 25.69
C THR A 98 12.34 7.73 25.09
N ILE A 99 11.35 7.88 24.20
CA ILE A 99 10.60 6.73 23.67
C ILE A 99 11.22 6.10 22.43
N LYS A 100 12.00 6.86 21.64
CA LYS A 100 12.67 6.37 20.43
C LYS A 100 13.39 5.01 20.59
N PRO A 101 14.15 4.73 21.66
CA PRO A 101 14.75 3.42 21.88
C PRO A 101 13.73 2.26 21.84
N TYR A 102 12.56 2.45 22.46
CA TYR A 102 11.51 1.43 22.49
C TYR A 102 10.92 1.18 21.11
N TYR A 103 10.69 2.24 20.32
CA TYR A 103 10.22 2.08 18.94
C TYR A 103 11.28 1.44 18.02
N ARG A 104 12.59 1.69 18.25
CA ARG A 104 13.65 0.99 17.52
C ARG A 104 13.63 -0.52 17.79
N ASP A 105 13.50 -0.90 19.05
CA ASP A 105 13.34 -2.30 19.45
C ASP A 105 12.04 -2.90 18.90
N LEU A 106 10.95 -2.11 18.92
CA LEU A 106 9.66 -2.51 18.39
C LEU A 106 9.73 -2.83 16.89
N VAL A 107 10.40 -2.01 16.07
CA VAL A 107 10.62 -2.31 14.64
C VAL A 107 11.29 -3.67 14.48
N CYS A 108 12.34 -3.95 15.26
CA CYS A 108 13.06 -5.22 15.19
C CYS A 108 12.19 -6.42 15.62
N ILE A 109 11.36 -6.23 16.65
CA ILE A 109 10.39 -7.23 17.10
C ILE A 109 9.35 -7.47 16.01
N MET A 110 8.76 -6.42 15.44
CA MET A 110 7.75 -6.51 14.39
C MET A 110 8.28 -7.20 13.13
N LEU A 111 9.53 -6.92 12.73
CA LEU A 111 10.21 -7.66 11.66
C LEU A 111 10.37 -9.15 11.98
N THR A 112 10.54 -9.52 13.26
CA THR A 112 10.64 -10.92 13.66
C THR A 112 9.27 -11.59 13.70
N LYS A 113 8.25 -10.89 14.20
CA LYS A 113 6.88 -11.42 14.39
C LYS A 113 6.10 -11.55 13.08
N SER A 114 6.33 -10.66 12.11
CA SER A 114 5.70 -10.73 10.78
C SER A 114 6.41 -11.67 9.80
N MET A 115 7.51 -12.29 10.23
CA MET A 115 8.32 -13.17 9.40
C MET A 115 7.62 -14.49 9.14
N PHE A 116 7.53 -14.87 7.87
CA PHE A 116 7.04 -16.21 7.50
C PHE A 116 7.97 -17.30 8.07
N PRO A 117 7.41 -18.45 8.48
CA PRO A 117 8.21 -19.59 8.90
C PRO A 117 9.11 -20.08 7.75
N SER A 118 10.33 -20.52 8.07
CA SER A 118 11.27 -21.06 7.08
C SER A 118 10.87 -22.43 6.53
N VAL A 119 9.93 -23.12 7.21
CA VAL A 119 9.34 -24.38 6.76
C VAL A 119 8.02 -24.06 6.08
N ASP A 120 7.68 -24.78 5.01
CA ASP A 120 6.42 -24.63 4.31
C ASP A 120 5.24 -24.57 5.28
N ASP A 121 4.41 -23.53 5.12
CA ASP A 121 3.17 -23.30 5.86
C ASP A 121 2.06 -24.31 5.49
N ASN A 122 2.39 -25.38 4.76
CA ASN A 122 1.46 -26.42 4.33
C ASN A 122 0.81 -27.17 5.51
N SER A 123 1.43 -27.12 6.70
CA SER A 123 0.86 -27.68 7.93
C SER A 123 -0.20 -26.78 8.57
N TRP A 124 -0.30 -25.52 8.14
CA TRP A 124 -1.27 -24.56 8.70
C TRP A 124 -2.64 -24.74 8.08
N SER A 125 -3.68 -24.55 8.90
CA SER A 125 -5.03 -24.48 8.36
C SER A 125 -5.23 -23.20 7.54
N LEU A 126 -6.26 -23.19 6.69
CA LEU A 126 -6.62 -21.97 5.95
C LEU A 126 -6.97 -20.82 6.90
N ASP A 127 -7.60 -21.13 8.03
CA ASP A 127 -7.97 -20.15 9.05
C ASP A 127 -6.70 -19.58 9.72
N ASP A 128 -5.72 -20.41 10.07
CA ASP A 128 -4.46 -19.94 10.67
C ASP A 128 -3.67 -19.04 9.71
N LYS A 129 -3.66 -19.39 8.40
CA LYS A 129 -3.03 -18.57 7.36
C LYS A 129 -3.70 -17.20 7.24
N GLU A 130 -5.04 -17.16 7.27
CA GLU A 130 -5.78 -15.91 7.21
C GLU A 130 -5.58 -15.07 8.48
N VAL A 131 -5.59 -15.70 9.66
CA VAL A 131 -5.32 -15.03 10.93
C VAL A 131 -3.91 -14.42 10.95
N PHE A 132 -2.90 -15.14 10.44
CA PHE A 132 -1.55 -14.59 10.31
C PHE A 132 -1.47 -13.48 9.25
N ARG A 133 -2.25 -13.55 8.17
CA ARG A 133 -2.35 -12.47 7.19
C ARG A 133 -2.89 -11.18 7.85
N CYS A 134 -3.96 -11.28 8.63
CA CYS A 134 -4.49 -10.15 9.41
C CYS A 134 -3.47 -9.63 10.43
N TYR A 135 -2.76 -10.54 11.12
CA TYR A 135 -1.69 -10.15 12.04
C TYR A 135 -0.57 -9.36 11.36
N ARG A 136 -0.17 -9.73 10.14
CA ARG A 136 0.80 -8.96 9.36
C ARG A 136 0.26 -7.59 8.96
N GLN A 137 -1.05 -7.45 8.75
CA GLN A 137 -1.68 -6.14 8.51
C GLN A 137 -1.62 -5.26 9.76
N ASP A 138 -1.96 -5.79 10.94
CA ASP A 138 -1.86 -5.02 12.20
C ASP A 138 -0.39 -4.61 12.49
N ILE A 139 0.56 -5.47 12.12
CA ILE A 139 2.00 -5.12 12.16
C ILE A 139 2.35 -4.03 11.14
N ALA A 140 1.79 -4.06 9.94
CA ALA A 140 1.99 -3.02 8.93
C ALA A 140 1.52 -1.65 9.45
N ASP A 141 0.35 -1.60 10.09
CA ASP A 141 -0.15 -0.39 10.73
C ASP A 141 0.80 0.05 11.87
N THR A 142 1.30 -0.91 12.66
CA THR A 142 2.31 -0.65 13.71
C THR A 142 3.62 -0.09 13.14
N PHE A 143 4.04 -0.51 11.95
CA PHE A 143 5.20 0.06 11.27
C PHE A 143 4.98 1.54 10.90
N MET A 144 3.75 1.95 10.54
CA MET A 144 3.45 3.36 10.30
C MET A 144 3.62 4.20 11.58
N TYR A 145 3.15 3.70 12.74
CA TYR A 145 3.35 4.39 14.03
C TYR A 145 4.84 4.47 14.39
N CYS A 146 5.61 3.40 14.11
CA CYS A 146 7.07 3.43 14.27
C CYS A 146 7.72 4.48 13.38
N TYR A 147 7.27 4.62 12.13
CA TYR A 147 7.80 5.61 11.20
C TYR A 147 7.45 7.03 11.64
N ALA A 148 6.25 7.27 12.18
CA ALA A 148 5.87 8.57 12.74
C ALA A 148 6.81 9.03 13.88
N VAL A 149 7.30 8.10 14.71
CA VAL A 149 8.24 8.36 15.81
C VAL A 149 9.69 8.46 15.36
N LEU A 150 10.13 7.54 14.49
CA LEU A 150 11.55 7.34 14.15
C LEU A 150 11.96 8.05 12.86
N ASN A 151 11.03 8.25 11.94
CA ASN A 151 11.27 8.82 10.61
C ASN A 151 12.45 8.11 9.91
N LEU A 152 13.45 8.86 9.42
CA LEU A 152 14.63 8.31 8.74
C LEU A 152 15.41 7.26 9.54
N GLU A 153 15.35 7.26 10.88
CA GLU A 153 16.00 6.23 11.69
C GLU A 153 15.40 4.84 11.43
N MET A 154 14.08 4.75 11.17
CA MET A 154 13.45 3.49 10.82
C MET A 154 13.94 2.99 9.46
N LEU A 155 14.04 3.88 8.46
CA LEU A 155 14.52 3.50 7.13
C LEU A 155 15.98 3.04 7.15
N ASP A 156 16.80 3.61 8.02
CA ASP A 156 18.17 3.13 8.25
C ASP A 156 18.19 1.71 8.83
N ILE A 157 17.33 1.43 9.82
CA ILE A 157 17.16 0.08 10.39
C ILE A 157 16.74 -0.90 9.30
N LEU A 158 15.71 -0.56 8.51
CA LEU A 158 15.22 -1.42 7.43
C LEU A 158 16.29 -1.66 6.36
N ASN A 159 16.97 -0.60 5.91
CA ASN A 159 18.05 -0.72 4.93
C ASN A 159 19.21 -1.59 5.46
N THR A 160 19.60 -1.41 6.72
CA THR A 160 20.62 -2.24 7.38
C THR A 160 20.19 -3.70 7.43
N LYS A 161 18.97 -3.99 7.88
CA LYS A 161 18.44 -5.36 7.97
C LYS A 161 18.29 -6.03 6.62
N LEU A 162 17.93 -5.29 5.57
CA LEU A 162 17.86 -5.80 4.20
C LEU A 162 19.25 -6.21 3.70
N ASN A 163 20.25 -5.34 3.86
CA ASN A 163 21.62 -5.63 3.42
C ASN A 163 22.24 -6.79 4.21
N GLU A 164 22.08 -6.82 5.54
CA GLU A 164 22.50 -7.96 6.37
C GLU A 164 21.92 -9.28 5.87
N SER A 165 20.61 -9.29 5.55
CA SER A 165 19.91 -10.50 5.09
C SER A 165 20.39 -10.99 3.72
N LEU A 166 20.91 -10.11 2.87
CA LEU A 166 21.46 -10.42 1.56
C LEU A 166 22.95 -10.80 1.64
N GLU A 167 23.74 -10.14 2.50
CA GLU A 167 25.17 -10.39 2.70
C GLU A 167 25.49 -11.68 3.46
N GLU A 168 24.62 -12.11 4.40
CA GLU A 168 24.76 -13.37 5.13
C GLU A 168 24.91 -14.58 4.18
N ALA A 169 24.33 -14.50 2.98
CA ALA A 169 24.42 -15.54 1.95
C ALA A 169 25.76 -15.55 1.21
N VAL A 170 26.46 -14.41 1.13
CA VAL A 170 27.72 -14.24 0.39
C VAL A 170 28.95 -14.52 1.26
N THR A 171 28.86 -14.20 2.56
CA THR A 171 30.00 -14.20 3.49
C THR A 171 30.15 -15.47 4.32
N SER A 172 29.08 -16.25 4.49
CA SER A 172 29.14 -17.51 5.21
C SER A 172 30.04 -18.50 4.47
N GLU A 173 31.10 -19.02 5.10
CA GLU A 173 32.00 -20.09 4.60
C GLU A 173 31.26 -21.36 4.11
N ARG A 174 29.94 -21.42 4.30
CA ARG A 174 29.03 -22.51 3.93
C ARG A 174 28.21 -22.26 2.66
N ASN A 175 28.30 -21.11 1.98
CA ASN A 175 27.41 -20.75 0.84
C ASN A 175 25.95 -21.14 1.13
N GLY A 176 25.43 -20.71 2.28
CA GLY A 176 24.05 -21.02 2.68
C GLY A 176 23.04 -20.32 1.76
N PRO A 177 21.83 -20.89 1.56
CA PRO A 177 20.78 -20.21 0.82
C PRO A 177 20.39 -18.90 1.53
N ILE A 178 20.04 -17.87 0.75
CA ILE A 178 19.47 -16.62 1.26
C ILE A 178 18.23 -16.94 2.11
N GLN A 179 18.16 -16.39 3.33
CA GLN A 179 16.97 -16.48 4.16
C GLN A 179 15.88 -15.57 3.60
N TRP A 180 15.15 -16.09 2.61
CA TRP A 180 14.17 -15.35 1.82
C TRP A 180 13.10 -14.67 2.69
N ASN A 181 12.71 -15.28 3.81
CA ASN A 181 11.69 -14.76 4.72
C ASN A 181 12.15 -13.50 5.43
N ARG A 182 13.45 -13.36 5.75
CA ARG A 182 14.01 -12.11 6.29
C ARG A 182 13.95 -10.99 5.25
N VAL A 183 14.38 -11.28 4.02
CA VAL A 183 14.34 -10.33 2.90
C VAL A 183 12.91 -9.87 2.63
N GLU A 184 11.98 -10.83 2.53
CA GLU A 184 10.55 -10.56 2.31
C GLU A 184 9.97 -9.66 3.41
N THR A 185 10.26 -9.94 4.67
CA THR A 185 9.67 -9.21 5.79
C THR A 185 10.15 -7.77 5.85
N VAL A 186 11.42 -7.53 5.50
CA VAL A 186 11.96 -6.16 5.43
C VAL A 186 11.34 -5.40 4.25
N LEU A 187 11.15 -6.04 3.09
CA LEU A 187 10.44 -5.43 1.96
C LEU A 187 8.97 -5.12 2.31
N HIS A 188 8.31 -6.01 3.05
CA HIS A 188 6.96 -5.79 3.56
C HIS A 188 6.91 -4.56 4.49
N ALA A 189 7.88 -4.40 5.38
CA ALA A 189 7.98 -3.23 6.24
C ALA A 189 8.22 -1.93 5.45
N PHE A 190 9.05 -1.96 4.40
CA PHE A 190 9.20 -0.83 3.48
C PHE A 190 7.89 -0.51 2.75
N GLY A 191 7.13 -1.53 2.33
CA GLY A 191 5.82 -1.33 1.69
C GLY A 191 4.80 -0.71 2.64
N ALA A 192 4.77 -1.17 3.90
CA ALA A 192 3.83 -0.70 4.92
C ALA A 192 3.92 0.80 5.21
N VAL A 193 5.10 1.41 5.07
CA VAL A 193 5.32 2.83 5.36
C VAL A 193 5.30 3.71 4.11
N ALA A 194 5.04 3.16 2.92
CA ALA A 194 5.17 3.89 1.66
C ALA A 194 4.27 5.13 1.59
N GLU A 195 3.01 5.04 2.05
CA GLU A 195 2.06 6.16 2.07
C GLU A 195 2.45 7.27 3.05
N SER A 196 3.33 6.99 4.01
CA SER A 196 3.81 7.97 4.99
C SER A 196 5.03 8.77 4.49
N ILE A 197 5.55 8.48 3.30
CA ILE A 197 6.82 9.05 2.80
C ILE A 197 6.58 9.94 1.58
N GLU A 198 6.83 11.25 1.71
CA GLU A 198 6.66 12.20 0.61
C GLU A 198 7.98 12.61 -0.08
N TYR A 199 9.07 12.88 0.67
CA TYR A 199 10.31 13.50 0.13
C TYR A 199 11.61 12.88 0.65
N GLU A 200 11.77 11.56 0.52
CA GLU A 200 12.95 10.83 1.02
C GLU A 200 13.94 10.50 -0.10
N ASN A 201 15.22 10.87 0.05
CA ASN A 201 16.22 10.76 -1.03
C ASN A 201 17.52 10.05 -0.63
N LEU A 202 17.57 9.44 0.56
CA LEU A 202 18.76 8.79 1.10
C LEU A 202 18.61 7.26 1.10
N TYR A 203 17.45 6.73 1.50
CA TYR A 203 17.22 5.29 1.70
C TYR A 203 16.39 4.66 0.59
N LEU A 204 15.41 5.35 0.02
CA LEU A 204 14.61 4.86 -1.10
C LEU A 204 15.44 4.63 -2.37
N PRO A 205 16.39 5.51 -2.76
CA PRO A 205 17.31 5.18 -3.85
C PRO A 205 18.16 3.93 -3.55
N LYS A 206 18.58 3.74 -2.30
CA LYS A 206 19.32 2.52 -1.89
C LYS A 206 18.43 1.29 -2.03
N LEU A 207 17.18 1.36 -1.54
CA LEU A 207 16.19 0.30 -1.68
C LEU A 207 15.99 -0.11 -3.14
N MET A 208 15.78 0.84 -4.06
CA MET A 208 15.57 0.52 -5.48
C MET A 208 16.81 -0.12 -6.13
N ASN A 209 18.01 0.31 -5.73
CA ASN A 209 19.25 -0.34 -6.17
C ASN A 209 19.39 -1.75 -5.58
N THR A 210 19.09 -1.93 -4.29
CA THR A 210 19.14 -3.25 -3.64
C THR A 210 18.12 -4.20 -4.26
N ILE A 211 16.89 -3.75 -4.57
CA ILE A 211 15.86 -4.56 -5.24
C ILE A 211 16.36 -5.11 -6.58
N LYS A 212 17.05 -4.30 -7.39
CA LYS A 212 17.64 -4.74 -8.66
C LYS A 212 18.62 -5.91 -8.49
N ASP A 213 19.37 -5.92 -7.39
CA ASP A 213 20.42 -6.90 -7.14
C ASP A 213 19.90 -8.18 -6.46
N ILE A 214 18.63 -8.23 -6.03
CA ILE A 214 18.03 -9.43 -5.45
C ILE A 214 17.95 -10.53 -6.52
N PRO A 215 18.50 -11.74 -6.26
CA PRO A 215 18.45 -12.84 -7.22
C PRO A 215 17.09 -13.55 -7.19
N PHE A 216 16.04 -12.89 -7.70
CA PHE A 216 14.65 -13.36 -7.63
C PHE A 216 14.42 -14.79 -8.15
N ASN A 217 15.21 -15.24 -9.12
CA ASN A 217 15.13 -16.61 -9.66
C ASN A 217 15.63 -17.70 -8.68
N ASN A 218 16.37 -17.31 -7.64
CA ASN A 218 17.01 -18.21 -6.68
C ASN A 218 16.44 -18.07 -5.26
N VAL A 219 15.43 -17.22 -5.07
CA VAL A 219 14.74 -17.03 -3.78
C VAL A 219 13.27 -17.40 -3.91
N HIS A 220 12.60 -17.52 -2.77
CA HIS A 220 11.19 -17.86 -2.74
C HIS A 220 10.32 -16.81 -3.46
N VAL A 221 9.31 -17.26 -4.20
CA VAL A 221 8.43 -16.41 -5.05
C VAL A 221 7.75 -15.27 -4.28
N ARG A 222 7.47 -15.45 -2.99
CA ARG A 222 6.93 -14.40 -2.10
C ARG A 222 7.82 -13.16 -2.05
N VAL A 223 9.15 -13.30 -2.10
CA VAL A 223 10.06 -12.14 -2.14
C VAL A 223 9.79 -11.29 -3.37
N MET A 224 9.55 -11.94 -4.51
CA MET A 224 9.22 -11.26 -5.76
C MET A 224 7.85 -10.58 -5.69
N ALA A 225 6.84 -11.25 -5.14
CA ALA A 225 5.50 -10.68 -4.94
C ALA A 225 5.56 -9.41 -4.08
N THR A 226 6.18 -9.50 -2.90
CA THR A 226 6.31 -8.37 -1.97
C THR A 226 7.16 -7.25 -2.58
N ALA A 227 8.26 -7.56 -3.29
CA ALA A 227 9.06 -6.55 -3.98
C ALA A 227 8.26 -5.79 -5.04
N LEU A 228 7.39 -6.48 -5.81
CA LEU A 228 6.51 -5.85 -6.79
C LEU A 228 5.50 -4.92 -6.11
N GLU A 229 4.88 -5.37 -5.02
CA GLU A 229 3.96 -4.56 -4.20
C GLU A 229 4.66 -3.31 -3.64
N THR A 230 5.86 -3.46 -3.06
CA THR A 230 6.67 -2.34 -2.60
C THR A 230 6.99 -1.35 -3.73
N VAL A 231 7.41 -1.84 -4.90
CA VAL A 231 7.71 -0.98 -6.06
C VAL A 231 6.47 -0.22 -6.54
N GLY A 232 5.30 -0.87 -6.57
CA GLY A 232 4.03 -0.23 -6.92
C GLY A 232 3.64 0.87 -5.93
N ALA A 233 3.79 0.59 -4.63
CA ALA A 233 3.50 1.54 -3.55
C ALA A 233 4.36 2.82 -3.64
N TYR A 234 5.62 2.72 -4.10
CA TYR A 234 6.50 3.87 -4.31
C TYR A 234 6.39 4.51 -5.71
N SER A 235 5.36 4.19 -6.50
CA SER A 235 5.21 4.71 -7.87
C SER A 235 5.07 6.24 -7.95
N GLU A 236 4.45 6.87 -6.95
CA GLU A 236 4.36 8.33 -6.86
C GLU A 236 5.73 8.95 -6.60
N TRP A 237 6.48 8.44 -5.62
CA TRP A 237 7.85 8.88 -5.34
C TRP A 237 8.81 8.67 -6.53
N LEU A 238 8.62 7.59 -7.30
CA LEU A 238 9.39 7.31 -8.53
C LEU A 238 9.14 8.34 -9.64
N MET A 239 8.01 9.08 -9.61
CA MET A 239 7.72 10.15 -10.57
C MET A 239 8.79 11.26 -10.53
N ASP A 240 9.32 11.52 -9.34
CA ASP A 240 10.38 12.50 -9.09
C ASP A 240 11.79 11.90 -9.24
N HIS A 241 11.90 10.58 -9.34
CA HIS A 241 13.16 9.82 -9.45
C HIS A 241 13.20 8.87 -10.66
N PRO A 242 12.91 9.36 -11.89
CA PRO A 242 12.72 8.50 -13.06
C PRO A 242 13.95 7.69 -13.46
N TYR A 243 15.16 8.13 -13.08
CA TYR A 243 16.40 7.39 -13.33
C TYR A 243 16.44 6.03 -12.61
N LEU A 244 15.62 5.81 -11.58
CA LEU A 244 15.53 4.53 -10.86
C LEU A 244 14.56 3.56 -11.52
N LEU A 245 13.75 3.99 -12.51
CA LEU A 245 12.83 3.09 -13.22
C LEU A 245 13.59 1.93 -13.88
N GLU A 246 14.78 2.17 -14.42
CA GLU A 246 15.61 1.11 -15.03
C GLU A 246 16.01 0.00 -14.05
N ASN A 247 16.03 0.29 -12.74
CA ASN A 247 16.37 -0.67 -11.70
C ASN A 247 15.20 -1.60 -11.36
N VAL A 248 13.96 -1.11 -11.46
CA VAL A 248 12.76 -1.85 -11.04
C VAL A 248 11.96 -2.42 -12.20
N PHE A 249 12.08 -1.86 -13.41
CA PHE A 249 11.32 -2.33 -14.57
C PHE A 249 11.57 -3.80 -14.95
N PRO A 250 12.82 -4.31 -14.91
CA PRO A 250 13.09 -5.72 -15.19
C PRO A 250 12.35 -6.68 -14.24
N LEU A 251 12.18 -6.30 -12.97
CA LEU A 251 11.42 -7.06 -11.99
C LEU A 251 9.93 -7.16 -12.39
N ILE A 252 9.33 -6.04 -12.80
CA ILE A 252 7.93 -5.99 -13.27
C ILE A 252 7.73 -6.90 -14.48
N LEU A 253 8.61 -6.80 -15.48
CA LEU A 253 8.53 -7.62 -16.69
C LEU A 253 8.69 -9.12 -16.38
N SER A 254 9.64 -9.46 -15.51
CA SER A 254 9.80 -10.85 -15.03
C SER A 254 8.54 -11.33 -14.31
N GLY A 255 7.92 -10.48 -13.49
CA GLY A 255 6.71 -10.80 -12.75
C GLY A 255 5.49 -11.03 -13.65
N LEU A 256 5.35 -10.26 -14.74
CA LEU A 256 4.29 -10.44 -15.75
C LEU A 256 4.42 -11.78 -16.51
N ALA A 257 5.63 -12.31 -16.62
CA ALA A 257 5.89 -13.61 -17.22
C ALA A 257 5.69 -14.78 -16.22
N ASN A 258 5.60 -14.49 -14.93
CA ASN A 258 5.43 -15.49 -13.87
C ASN A 258 3.96 -15.55 -13.38
N PRO A 259 3.22 -16.65 -13.63
CA PRO A 259 1.82 -16.75 -13.24
C PRO A 259 1.55 -16.53 -11.74
N GLU A 260 2.46 -16.97 -10.87
CA GLU A 260 2.28 -16.93 -9.40
C GLU A 260 2.31 -15.50 -8.84
N VAL A 261 2.99 -14.57 -9.51
CA VAL A 261 3.09 -13.15 -9.09
C VAL A 261 2.53 -12.18 -10.12
N SER A 262 1.86 -12.70 -11.16
CA SER A 262 1.35 -11.91 -12.27
C SER A 262 0.38 -10.82 -11.81
N THR A 263 -0.43 -11.09 -10.77
CA THR A 263 -1.32 -10.10 -10.16
C THR A 263 -0.55 -8.94 -9.54
N SER A 264 0.42 -9.20 -8.65
CA SER A 264 1.25 -8.17 -8.03
C SER A 264 2.04 -7.38 -9.09
N ALA A 265 2.57 -8.06 -10.12
CA ALA A 265 3.28 -7.40 -11.22
C ALA A 265 2.39 -6.49 -12.05
N THR A 266 1.14 -6.90 -12.27
CA THR A 266 0.16 -6.12 -13.03
C THR A 266 -0.30 -4.89 -12.25
N MET A 267 -0.47 -5.00 -10.94
CA MET A 267 -0.78 -3.86 -10.06
C MET A 267 0.38 -2.87 -10.05
N ALA A 268 1.62 -3.34 -9.84
CA ALA A 268 2.81 -2.49 -9.88
C ALA A 268 2.97 -1.77 -11.24
N LEU A 269 2.73 -2.49 -12.36
CA LEU A 269 2.74 -1.88 -13.69
C LEU A 269 1.66 -0.81 -13.83
N LYS A 270 0.43 -1.08 -13.37
CA LYS A 270 -0.67 -0.12 -13.38
C LYS A 270 -0.28 1.16 -12.64
N ASP A 271 0.26 1.06 -11.43
CA ASP A 271 0.60 2.22 -10.61
C ASP A 271 1.76 3.02 -11.22
N ILE A 272 2.79 2.34 -11.73
CA ILE A 272 3.89 3.00 -12.46
C ILE A 272 3.41 3.64 -13.78
N THR A 273 2.53 3.01 -14.53
CA THR A 273 1.98 3.62 -15.76
C THR A 273 1.07 4.80 -15.48
N HIS A 274 0.42 4.83 -14.32
CA HIS A 274 -0.37 5.96 -13.89
C HIS A 274 0.52 7.15 -13.51
N ASN A 275 1.53 6.94 -12.66
CA ASN A 275 2.33 8.02 -12.09
C ASN A 275 3.56 8.40 -12.96
N CYS A 276 4.19 7.44 -13.62
CA CYS A 276 5.46 7.63 -14.35
C CYS A 276 5.30 7.66 -15.88
N GLN A 277 4.09 7.83 -16.42
CA GLN A 277 3.76 7.75 -17.85
C GLN A 277 4.80 8.42 -18.79
N LYS A 278 5.19 9.66 -18.49
CA LYS A 278 6.13 10.46 -19.28
C LYS A 278 7.51 9.83 -19.49
N TYR A 279 7.88 8.83 -18.67
CA TYR A 279 9.17 8.17 -18.71
C TYR A 279 9.12 6.74 -19.27
N LEU A 280 7.94 6.26 -19.67
CA LEU A 280 7.75 4.86 -20.07
C LEU A 280 8.04 4.54 -21.53
N THR A 281 8.27 5.55 -22.37
CA THR A 281 8.59 5.36 -23.79
C THR A 281 9.72 4.35 -24.04
N PRO A 282 10.86 4.34 -23.30
CA PRO A 282 11.94 3.38 -23.51
C PRO A 282 11.54 1.92 -23.20
N PHE A 283 10.49 1.72 -22.41
CA PHE A 283 10.06 0.41 -21.94
C PHE A 283 8.86 -0.15 -22.72
N ALA A 284 8.20 0.67 -23.54
CA ALA A 284 6.94 0.33 -24.21
C ALA A 284 6.99 -0.98 -25.01
N ASP A 285 8.03 -1.18 -25.82
CA ASP A 285 8.20 -2.41 -26.62
C ASP A 285 8.33 -3.65 -25.72
N HIS A 286 9.07 -3.54 -24.62
CA HIS A 286 9.25 -4.64 -23.66
C HIS A 286 7.95 -4.99 -22.93
N ILE A 287 7.14 -3.99 -22.57
CA ILE A 287 5.80 -4.22 -21.99
C ILE A 287 4.91 -4.96 -22.98
N LEU A 288 4.90 -4.52 -24.25
CA LEU A 288 4.09 -5.10 -25.31
C LEU A 288 4.50 -6.55 -25.60
N ILE A 289 5.80 -6.81 -25.76
CA ILE A 289 6.31 -8.17 -26.02
C ILE A 289 5.98 -9.08 -24.84
N THR A 290 6.22 -8.65 -23.61
CA THR A 290 5.99 -9.46 -22.42
C THR A 290 4.51 -9.78 -22.25
N SER A 291 3.63 -8.78 -22.37
CA SER A 291 2.17 -8.97 -22.27
C SER A 291 1.57 -9.87 -23.34
N GLN A 292 2.13 -9.88 -24.57
CA GLN A 292 1.71 -10.80 -25.63
C GLN A 292 2.22 -12.22 -25.39
N SER A 293 3.43 -12.35 -24.83
CA SER A 293 4.10 -13.62 -24.55
C SER A 293 3.52 -14.35 -23.34
N SER A 294 2.86 -13.63 -22.42
CA SER A 294 2.07 -14.17 -21.30
C SER A 294 0.78 -14.85 -21.78
N SER A 295 0.93 -15.75 -22.76
CA SER A 295 -0.13 -16.56 -23.33
C SER A 295 -0.13 -17.91 -22.62
N THR A 296 -1.01 -18.10 -21.62
CA THR A 296 -1.83 -19.32 -21.41
C THR A 296 -2.59 -19.38 -20.07
N THR A 297 -2.25 -18.60 -19.04
CA THR A 297 -2.88 -18.73 -17.69
C THR A 297 -3.31 -17.42 -17.02
N SER A 298 -3.04 -16.24 -17.59
CA SER A 298 -3.49 -14.98 -17.00
C SER A 298 -5.01 -14.81 -17.19
N SER A 299 -5.75 -14.55 -16.11
CA SER A 299 -7.19 -14.24 -16.13
C SER A 299 -7.51 -13.10 -17.10
N LEU A 300 -8.74 -13.05 -17.62
CA LEU A 300 -9.24 -11.93 -18.42
C LEU A 300 -9.03 -10.59 -17.70
N GLU A 301 -9.14 -10.60 -16.37
CA GLU A 301 -8.86 -9.49 -15.47
C GLU A 301 -7.43 -8.93 -15.63
N THR A 302 -6.42 -9.80 -15.57
CA THR A 302 -5.00 -9.42 -15.76
C THR A 302 -4.77 -8.74 -17.10
N LYS A 303 -5.40 -9.24 -18.17
CA LYS A 303 -5.28 -8.66 -19.51
C LYS A 303 -5.96 -7.30 -19.62
N LEU A 304 -7.10 -7.11 -18.95
CA LEU A 304 -7.78 -5.82 -18.89
C LEU A 304 -6.96 -4.79 -18.08
N LYS A 305 -6.38 -5.17 -16.94
CA LYS A 305 -5.48 -4.30 -16.16
C LYS A 305 -4.26 -3.84 -16.97
N ILE A 306 -3.64 -4.74 -17.73
CA ILE A 306 -2.53 -4.38 -18.64
C ILE A 306 -3.00 -3.41 -19.73
N LEU A 307 -4.18 -3.64 -20.33
CA LEU A 307 -4.74 -2.71 -21.32
C LEU A 307 -5.04 -1.34 -20.71
N ALA A 308 -5.55 -1.28 -19.47
CA ALA A 308 -5.80 -0.03 -18.76
C ALA A 308 -4.49 0.75 -18.55
N ALA A 309 -3.44 0.07 -18.11
CA ALA A 309 -2.09 0.62 -17.92
C ALA A 309 -1.46 1.14 -19.24
N LEU A 310 -1.70 0.44 -20.35
CA LEU A 310 -1.28 0.91 -21.67
C LEU A 310 -2.10 2.13 -22.13
N PHE A 311 -3.41 2.13 -21.86
CA PHE A 311 -4.31 3.21 -22.27
C PHE A 311 -4.07 4.50 -21.47
N SER A 312 -3.69 4.43 -20.19
CA SER A 312 -3.23 5.62 -19.48
C SER A 312 -2.01 6.22 -20.19
N SER A 313 -1.11 5.39 -20.71
CA SER A 313 0.18 5.80 -21.27
C SER A 313 0.17 6.30 -22.73
N LEU A 314 -0.86 5.98 -23.52
CA LEU A 314 -0.88 6.09 -25.00
C LEU A 314 -1.32 7.47 -25.57
N HIS A 315 -1.20 8.56 -24.82
CA HIS A 315 -1.50 9.92 -25.30
C HIS A 315 -0.27 10.60 -25.91
N VAL A 316 -0.46 11.29 -27.04
CA VAL A 316 0.57 12.13 -27.66
C VAL A 316 0.11 13.59 -27.55
N GLU A 317 0.75 14.35 -26.66
CA GLU A 317 0.36 15.75 -26.36
C GLU A 317 0.66 16.74 -27.50
N ASP A 318 1.60 16.43 -28.40
CA ASP A 318 2.29 17.44 -29.22
C ASP A 318 2.15 17.30 -30.75
N GLN A 319 1.03 16.77 -31.27
CA GLN A 319 0.83 16.69 -32.73
C GLN A 319 -0.54 17.20 -33.20
N GLU A 320 -0.57 18.43 -33.72
CA GLU A 320 -1.76 19.12 -34.24
C GLU A 320 -2.51 18.43 -35.40
N LYS A 321 -2.06 17.26 -35.90
CA LYS A 321 -2.66 16.61 -37.10
C LYS A 321 -2.61 15.08 -37.14
N VAL A 322 -2.32 14.40 -36.04
CA VAL A 322 -2.28 12.92 -36.02
C VAL A 322 -3.44 12.41 -35.18
N ASP A 323 -4.24 11.51 -35.75
CA ASP A 323 -5.27 10.79 -34.99
C ASP A 323 -4.61 10.13 -33.77
N GLN A 324 -5.13 10.44 -32.58
CA GLN A 324 -4.56 9.92 -31.34
C GLN A 324 -4.44 8.37 -31.42
N PRO A 325 -3.26 7.78 -31.18
CA PRO A 325 -3.08 6.33 -31.28
C PRO A 325 -4.08 5.57 -30.42
N ILE A 326 -4.35 6.08 -29.21
CA ILE A 326 -5.36 5.54 -28.31
C ILE A 326 -6.78 5.59 -28.89
N LEU A 327 -7.15 6.61 -29.67
CA LEU A 327 -8.46 6.70 -30.34
C LEU A 327 -8.64 5.54 -31.32
N VAL A 328 -7.64 5.31 -32.16
CA VAL A 328 -7.64 4.24 -33.17
C VAL A 328 -7.69 2.87 -32.50
N VAL A 329 -6.89 2.68 -31.45
CA VAL A 329 -6.90 1.42 -30.68
C VAL A 329 -8.26 1.19 -30.04
N MET A 330 -8.83 2.18 -29.34
CA MET A 330 -10.14 2.09 -28.72
C MET A 330 -11.25 1.76 -29.72
N GLN A 331 -11.24 2.39 -30.90
CA GLN A 331 -12.20 2.08 -31.97
C GLN A 331 -12.09 0.62 -32.42
N ASN A 332 -10.87 0.10 -32.57
CA ASN A 332 -10.62 -1.28 -33.01
C ASN A 332 -10.97 -2.32 -31.94
N VAL A 333 -10.77 -2.02 -30.64
CA VAL A 333 -11.08 -2.96 -29.55
C VAL A 333 -12.52 -2.87 -29.03
N MET A 334 -13.26 -1.81 -29.38
CA MET A 334 -14.65 -1.61 -28.95
C MET A 334 -15.60 -2.80 -29.20
N PRO A 335 -15.51 -3.55 -30.33
CA PRO A 335 -16.31 -4.76 -30.53
C PRO A 335 -15.98 -5.87 -29.52
N LEU A 336 -14.72 -5.98 -29.09
CA LEU A 336 -14.32 -6.95 -28.06
C LEU A 336 -14.89 -6.55 -26.70
N PHE A 337 -14.84 -5.26 -26.34
CA PHE A 337 -15.47 -4.75 -25.12
C PHE A 337 -16.97 -5.04 -25.08
N ARG A 338 -17.67 -4.88 -26.21
CA ARG A 338 -19.06 -5.33 -26.34
C ARG A 338 -19.23 -6.81 -26.07
N SER A 339 -18.42 -7.67 -26.70
CA SER A 339 -18.53 -9.12 -26.49
C SER A 339 -18.23 -9.53 -25.04
N ILE A 340 -17.27 -8.88 -24.38
CA ILE A 340 -16.97 -9.10 -22.96
C ILE A 340 -18.16 -8.67 -22.10
N GLY A 341 -18.67 -7.45 -22.33
CA GLY A 341 -19.83 -6.92 -21.61
C GLY A 341 -21.07 -7.81 -21.73
N GLU A 342 -21.33 -8.38 -22.91
CA GLU A 342 -22.47 -9.29 -23.13
C GLU A 342 -22.26 -10.67 -22.47
N LYS A 343 -21.07 -11.25 -22.56
CA LYS A 343 -20.80 -12.61 -22.06
C LYS A 343 -20.56 -12.66 -20.56
N TYR A 344 -19.98 -11.61 -19.99
CA TYR A 344 -19.53 -11.54 -18.61
C TYR A 344 -20.31 -10.49 -17.79
N CYS A 345 -21.48 -10.03 -18.25
CA CYS A 345 -22.31 -9.01 -17.56
C CYS A 345 -22.63 -9.32 -16.08
N ARG A 346 -22.60 -10.59 -15.68
CA ARG A 346 -22.87 -11.03 -14.31
C ARG A 346 -21.63 -11.12 -13.43
N ASN A 347 -20.43 -11.07 -14.01
CA ASN A 347 -19.18 -11.11 -13.27
C ASN A 347 -18.78 -9.65 -12.93
N GLN A 348 -18.91 -9.28 -11.66
CA GLN A 348 -18.67 -7.91 -11.19
C GLN A 348 -17.21 -7.47 -11.40
N GLU A 349 -16.24 -8.36 -11.15
CA GLU A 349 -14.81 -8.08 -11.29
C GLU A 349 -14.44 -7.80 -12.75
N VAL A 350 -14.95 -8.61 -13.70
CA VAL A 350 -14.68 -8.40 -15.14
C VAL A 350 -15.27 -7.09 -15.64
N ILE A 351 -16.48 -6.73 -15.18
CA ILE A 351 -17.14 -5.48 -15.56
C ILE A 351 -16.45 -4.27 -14.93
N GLU A 352 -15.92 -4.40 -13.72
CA GLU A 352 -15.09 -3.38 -13.08
C GLU A 352 -13.85 -3.08 -13.91
N GLU A 353 -13.05 -4.09 -14.25
CA GLU A 353 -11.85 -3.91 -15.05
C GLU A 353 -12.15 -3.38 -16.45
N LEU A 354 -13.22 -3.86 -17.09
CA LEU A 354 -13.68 -3.32 -18.37
C LEU A 354 -14.03 -1.83 -18.25
N SER A 355 -14.66 -1.43 -17.16
CA SER A 355 -15.04 -0.04 -16.88
C SER A 355 -13.81 0.83 -16.67
N VAL A 356 -12.79 0.32 -15.96
CA VAL A 356 -11.52 1.00 -15.73
C VAL A 356 -10.78 1.23 -17.05
N VAL A 357 -10.69 0.22 -17.94
CA VAL A 357 -10.07 0.36 -19.27
C VAL A 357 -10.75 1.45 -20.10
N ILE A 358 -12.09 1.47 -20.10
CA ILE A 358 -12.86 2.47 -20.86
C ILE A 358 -12.68 3.86 -20.23
N LYS A 359 -12.71 3.97 -18.90
CA LYS A 359 -12.47 5.22 -18.16
C LYS A 359 -11.13 5.82 -18.57
N TYR A 360 -10.03 5.06 -18.45
CA TYR A 360 -8.71 5.55 -18.84
C TYR A 360 -8.67 5.94 -20.32
N GLY A 361 -9.24 5.12 -21.20
CA GLY A 361 -9.35 5.47 -22.60
C GLY A 361 -10.03 6.83 -22.87
N VAL A 362 -11.12 7.11 -22.15
CA VAL A 362 -11.87 8.37 -22.27
C VAL A 362 -11.13 9.55 -21.62
N THR A 363 -10.61 9.40 -20.39
CA THR A 363 -9.90 10.48 -19.68
C THR A 363 -8.60 10.86 -20.38
N THR A 364 -7.89 9.88 -20.94
CA THR A 364 -6.64 10.10 -21.65
C THR A 364 -6.87 10.81 -22.99
N LEU A 365 -7.98 10.54 -23.67
CA LEU A 365 -8.33 11.18 -24.94
C LEU A 365 -8.85 12.61 -24.79
N LYS A 366 -9.34 13.01 -23.61
CA LYS A 366 -9.96 14.32 -23.38
C LYS A 366 -10.98 14.68 -24.47
N ASP A 367 -10.82 15.81 -25.16
CA ASP A 367 -11.72 16.27 -26.22
C ASP A 367 -11.74 15.36 -27.47
N ASP A 368 -10.68 14.56 -27.67
CA ASP A 368 -10.55 13.63 -28.80
C ASP A 368 -11.41 12.36 -28.63
N CYS A 369 -12.05 12.17 -27.47
CA CYS A 369 -12.91 11.01 -27.21
C CYS A 369 -14.27 11.07 -27.94
N LYS A 370 -14.64 12.23 -28.53
CA LYS A 370 -15.95 12.47 -29.18
C LYS A 370 -16.41 11.35 -30.13
N PRO A 371 -15.55 10.77 -30.99
CA PRO A 371 -15.96 9.70 -31.90
C PRO A 371 -16.35 8.40 -31.18
N LEU A 372 -15.92 8.21 -29.92
CA LEU A 372 -16.15 6.99 -29.14
C LEU A 372 -17.42 7.06 -28.28
N ILE A 373 -17.89 8.26 -27.94
CA ILE A 373 -18.95 8.48 -26.94
C ILE A 373 -20.20 7.64 -27.25
N SER A 374 -20.66 7.63 -28.50
CA SER A 374 -21.84 6.85 -28.89
C SER A 374 -21.67 5.35 -28.65
N ASN A 375 -20.48 4.80 -28.95
CA ASN A 375 -20.21 3.39 -28.74
C ASN A 375 -20.08 3.03 -27.25
N VAL A 376 -19.47 3.91 -26.45
CA VAL A 376 -19.35 3.74 -25.00
C VAL A 376 -20.72 3.79 -24.33
N LEU A 377 -21.57 4.77 -24.68
CA LEU A 377 -22.94 4.86 -24.18
C LEU A 377 -23.78 3.64 -24.56
N GLN A 378 -23.63 3.14 -25.79
CA GLN A 378 -24.33 1.93 -26.22
C GLN A 378 -23.91 0.71 -25.39
N LEU A 379 -22.61 0.56 -25.11
CA LEU A 379 -22.09 -0.52 -24.26
C LEU A 379 -22.62 -0.41 -22.82
N LEU A 380 -22.57 0.79 -22.24
CA LEU A 380 -23.12 1.11 -20.91
C LEU A 380 -24.59 0.70 -20.80
N VAL A 381 -25.41 1.12 -21.76
CA VAL A 381 -26.84 0.80 -21.79
C VAL A 381 -27.08 -0.69 -21.93
N THR A 382 -26.32 -1.38 -22.79
CA THR A 382 -26.46 -2.83 -22.97
C THR A 382 -26.14 -3.59 -21.68
N ILE A 383 -24.98 -3.32 -21.05
CA ILE A 383 -24.58 -4.01 -19.81
C ILE A 383 -25.59 -3.70 -18.69
N TYR A 384 -25.95 -2.43 -18.51
CA TYR A 384 -26.84 -2.01 -17.42
C TYR A 384 -28.27 -2.55 -17.56
N ARG A 385 -28.77 -2.73 -18.80
CA ARG A 385 -30.08 -3.35 -19.04
C ARG A 385 -30.09 -4.84 -18.73
N GLU A 386 -29.01 -5.55 -19.04
CA GLU A 386 -28.89 -7.00 -18.80
C GLU A 386 -28.60 -7.30 -17.33
N CYS A 387 -27.71 -6.54 -16.69
CA CYS A 387 -27.38 -6.67 -15.28
C CYS A 387 -27.01 -5.29 -14.69
N PRO A 388 -27.93 -4.63 -13.95
CA PRO A 388 -27.64 -3.37 -13.29
C PRO A 388 -26.51 -3.54 -12.25
N GLN A 389 -25.38 -2.88 -12.48
CA GLN A 389 -24.21 -2.90 -11.59
C GLN A 389 -23.64 -1.49 -11.42
N ALA A 390 -23.11 -1.17 -10.24
CA ALA A 390 -22.52 0.14 -9.98
C ALA A 390 -21.23 0.38 -10.77
N ASN A 391 -20.44 -0.69 -10.99
CA ASN A 391 -19.10 -0.63 -11.60
C ASN A 391 -19.13 0.01 -12.99
N ILE A 392 -20.14 -0.31 -13.81
CA ILE A 392 -20.28 0.24 -15.17
C ILE A 392 -20.70 1.71 -15.17
N LEU A 393 -21.37 2.19 -14.11
CA LEU A 393 -21.77 3.60 -13.98
C LEU A 393 -20.58 4.54 -13.74
N ILE A 394 -19.41 4.02 -13.32
CA ILE A 394 -18.18 4.81 -13.16
C ILE A 394 -17.79 5.44 -14.50
N VAL A 395 -17.95 4.72 -15.62
CA VAL A 395 -17.69 5.23 -16.96
C VAL A 395 -18.61 6.41 -17.30
N ALA A 396 -19.88 6.34 -16.89
CA ALA A 396 -20.85 7.42 -17.14
C ALA A 396 -20.54 8.69 -16.32
N LYS A 397 -19.88 8.56 -15.17
CA LYS A 397 -19.40 9.69 -14.33
C LYS A 397 -18.06 10.25 -14.78
N THR A 398 -17.42 9.63 -15.76
CA THR A 398 -16.07 10.03 -16.21
C THR A 398 -16.16 11.32 -17.02
N ASP A 399 -15.60 12.41 -16.49
CA ASP A 399 -15.45 13.67 -17.23
C ASP A 399 -14.20 13.57 -18.12
N PRO A 400 -14.33 13.66 -19.47
CA PRO A 400 -13.18 13.71 -20.35
C PRO A 400 -12.22 14.86 -20.04
N LYS A 401 -12.69 15.94 -19.41
CA LYS A 401 -11.85 17.11 -19.09
C LYS A 401 -11.01 16.95 -17.82
N GLY A 402 -11.14 15.83 -17.10
CA GLY A 402 -10.56 15.67 -15.77
C GLY A 402 -11.28 16.51 -14.71
N PRO A 403 -10.91 16.40 -13.42
CA PRO A 403 -11.38 17.35 -12.42
C PRO A 403 -10.97 18.76 -12.88
N ILE A 404 -11.93 19.70 -12.87
CA ILE A 404 -11.62 21.11 -12.99
C ILE A 404 -10.76 21.42 -11.76
N ASP A 405 -9.46 21.64 -11.94
CA ASP A 405 -8.63 22.20 -10.88
C ASP A 405 -9.29 23.51 -10.44
N ALA A 406 -9.88 23.49 -9.25
CA ALA A 406 -10.36 24.68 -8.55
C ALA A 406 -9.17 25.44 -7.96
N GLN A 407 -8.12 25.66 -8.78
CA GLN A 407 -7.05 26.59 -8.49
C GLN A 407 -7.15 27.72 -9.51
N TYR A 408 -7.18 28.94 -8.97
CA TYR A 408 -7.34 30.25 -9.63
C TYR A 408 -8.79 30.72 -9.87
N GLU A 409 -9.45 31.14 -8.77
CA GLU A 409 -9.97 32.52 -8.66
C GLU A 409 -9.71 33.08 -7.25
#